data_AF-A0AA39J8L5-F1
#
_entry.id   AF-A0AA39J8L5-F1
#
_cell.length_a   1.000
_cell.length_b   1.000
_cell.length_c   1.000
_cell.angle_alpha   90.00
_cell.angle_beta   90.00
_cell.angle_gamma   90.00
#
_symmetry.space_group_name_H-M   'P 1'
#
loop_
_entity.id
_entity.type
_entity.pdbx_description
1 polymer ?
#
loop_
_entity_poly.entity_id
_entity_poly.type
_entity_poly.pdbx_seq_one_letter_code
_entity_poly.pdbx_strand_id
1 'polypeptide(L)'
;MSSDPSVPDARAVAETIDSKDLVFGRTVVPVKDRNKAPKKGKLGFEYAEHCFIGDAITLTLANGTKVAASDYKFQLKDQLSLTYGQINGLAGDFYGTYDPISDGKDDQDRSARFVRAYNTLADGGPRLPKEAMDILADPSVVYAQLPDVSLKLELITFGRSGHTRIPWASANQLGPLGADARTAYNAGHATAIQKAISGDLDGAYAMNAFADHFLEDSFSAGHLRTPRRLLHRSTDITADACAKFMHDEDNAIGIEARIQEVSHGRYSVQASADEIYKAYQTKQAPSPTNYQAWTFAPTLESANAHQTLATLFTFQGREAQGDRESEATSGWWNYPITINGLQNIIPWSSVAVTTPKSEHLDGLWGGGPSKDPLFNAVLFTPLAAINFNDGKEIRVYYLDEQYVLQEYCYSADQGKWFPGELGNMKIQAATNTSIAAMQYGDDRGGVYIRVYCQELGSGAIKEFCNNGYWFRGATLPVALSGSSLAAVVYSWNGLQLRVYYQTDDLSIKEHCINDKSGEWFPGKLDFGKAPGCVPISAIGYGTSNGGAELHVYWRNLDNEIVGTKNTGSWGPVNTVVGGLKPGTQFAAAQWSNGKNLRLYYQTADDSVLEMVNDSGFWVGGATVGNVH
;
A
#
# COMPACT_ATOMS: atom_id res chain seq x y z
N MET A 1 -5.76 15.37 55.93
CA MET A 1 -6.79 14.32 55.98
C MET A 1 -8.00 14.90 55.26
N SER A 2 -8.07 14.72 53.93
CA SER A 2 -8.71 13.61 53.20
C SER A 2 -10.25 13.70 53.24
N SER A 3 -10.87 14.08 52.13
CA SER A 3 -11.71 13.19 51.31
C SER A 3 -12.41 13.97 50.17
N ASP A 4 -12.17 13.53 48.93
CA ASP A 4 -12.86 13.92 47.69
C ASP A 4 -14.39 13.70 47.74
N PRO A 5 -15.18 14.42 46.92
CA PRO A 5 -16.50 14.00 46.51
C PRO A 5 -16.47 13.09 45.26
N SER A 6 -17.44 12.16 45.26
CA SER A 6 -17.55 10.91 44.53
C SER A 6 -17.99 10.98 43.05
N VAL A 7 -17.51 10.00 42.28
CA VAL A 7 -17.92 9.60 40.92
C VAL A 7 -19.31 8.93 40.92
N PRO A 8 -20.21 9.24 39.97
CA PRO A 8 -21.39 8.43 39.68
C PRO A 8 -21.12 7.25 38.73
N ASP A 9 -21.84 6.18 39.03
CA ASP A 9 -21.71 4.77 38.65
C ASP A 9 -22.01 4.44 37.17
N ALA A 10 -21.13 3.62 36.57
CA ALA A 10 -21.21 3.07 35.22
C ALA A 10 -22.09 1.81 35.16
N ARG A 11 -23.38 1.94 35.48
CA ARG A 11 -24.36 0.83 35.37
C ARG A 11 -25.80 1.30 35.25
N ALA A 12 -26.13 2.01 34.17
CA ALA A 12 -27.52 2.20 33.73
C ALA A 12 -27.61 2.49 32.22
N VAL A 13 -26.94 1.65 31.41
CA VAL A 13 -27.10 1.64 29.95
C VAL A 13 -27.19 0.19 29.49
N ALA A 14 -28.41 -0.35 29.48
CA ALA A 14 -28.83 -1.46 28.62
C ALA A 14 -30.33 -1.68 28.85
N GLU A 15 -31.03 -2.07 27.78
CA GLU A 15 -32.42 -2.56 27.73
C GLU A 15 -33.51 -1.50 27.53
N THR A 16 -33.80 -1.18 26.26
CA THR A 16 -35.00 -1.76 25.59
C THR A 16 -35.02 -1.36 24.10
N ILE A 17 -34.68 -2.32 23.25
CA ILE A 17 -35.01 -2.34 21.81
C ILE A 17 -36.14 -3.35 21.68
N ASP A 18 -37.28 -2.97 21.08
CA ASP A 18 -38.25 -3.92 20.54
C ASP A 18 -38.22 -3.87 19.02
N SER A 19 -38.15 -5.07 18.46
CA SER A 19 -37.86 -5.44 17.09
C SER A 19 -39.15 -5.71 16.32
N LYS A 20 -39.73 -4.68 15.71
CA LYS A 20 -40.75 -4.78 14.65
C LYS A 20 -40.99 -3.39 14.07
N ASP A 21 -40.30 -3.08 12.98
CA ASP A 21 -40.83 -2.32 11.82
C ASP A 21 -39.70 -2.07 10.80
N LEU A 22 -39.17 -3.19 10.29
CA LEU A 22 -38.39 -3.25 9.05
C LEU A 22 -39.31 -3.74 7.94
N VAL A 23 -39.64 -2.89 6.95
CA VAL A 23 -40.10 -3.32 5.62
C VAL A 23 -39.49 -2.45 4.52
N PHE A 24 -38.94 -3.14 3.52
CA PHE A 24 -38.22 -2.70 2.32
C PHE A 24 -39.11 -2.02 1.25
N GLY A 25 -38.50 -1.20 0.37
CA GLY A 25 -38.97 -1.04 -1.01
C GLY A 25 -38.76 0.32 -1.67
N ARG A 26 -37.70 0.47 -2.49
CA ARG A 26 -37.73 1.33 -3.69
C ARG A 26 -36.95 0.69 -4.83
N THR A 27 -37.66 0.36 -5.89
CA THR A 27 -37.17 -0.09 -7.19
C THR A 27 -36.59 1.11 -7.95
N VAL A 28 -35.38 0.98 -8.51
CA VAL A 28 -34.82 1.98 -9.43
C VAL A 28 -34.82 1.37 -10.84
N VAL A 29 -35.52 2.03 -11.76
CA VAL A 29 -35.61 1.66 -13.18
C VAL A 29 -34.30 2.05 -13.88
N PRO A 30 -33.71 1.21 -14.77
CA PRO A 30 -32.51 1.59 -15.51
C PRO A 30 -32.85 2.64 -16.57
N VAL A 31 -32.27 3.83 -16.47
CA VAL A 31 -32.20 4.76 -17.60
C VAL A 31 -31.07 4.30 -18.52
N LYS A 32 -31.38 4.14 -19.80
CA LYS A 32 -30.45 3.69 -20.83
C LYS A 32 -29.39 4.79 -21.06
N ASP A 33 -28.17 4.56 -20.59
CA ASP A 33 -27.09 5.50 -20.81
C ASP A 33 -26.66 5.47 -22.28
N ARG A 34 -26.83 6.61 -22.94
CA ARG A 34 -26.29 6.92 -24.25
C ARG A 34 -25.23 7.97 -23.98
N ASN A 35 -23.93 7.63 -23.94
CA ASN A 35 -22.90 8.50 -24.49
C ASN A 35 -21.51 7.83 -24.59
N LYS A 36 -20.80 8.37 -25.60
CA LYS A 36 -19.56 7.98 -26.28
C LYS A 36 -18.32 7.72 -25.41
N ALA A 37 -17.39 6.97 -26.01
CA ALA A 37 -16.06 6.64 -25.49
C ALA A 37 -15.26 7.89 -25.01
N PRO A 38 -14.55 7.81 -23.87
CA PRO A 38 -13.69 8.91 -23.39
C PRO A 38 -12.39 9.02 -24.19
N LYS A 39 -11.86 10.26 -24.28
CA LYS A 39 -10.57 10.59 -24.91
C LYS A 39 -9.40 10.41 -23.92
N LYS A 40 -8.23 10.06 -24.46
CA LYS A 40 -6.94 9.84 -23.76
C LYS A 40 -6.42 11.08 -23.00
N GLY A 41 -5.84 10.80 -21.82
CA GLY A 41 -4.85 11.60 -21.10
C GLY A 41 -5.40 12.29 -19.83
N LYS A 42 -4.82 11.98 -18.65
CA LYS A 42 -4.44 12.91 -17.54
C LYS A 42 -4.16 12.21 -16.17
N LEU A 43 -2.92 12.40 -15.70
CA LEU A 43 -2.35 12.70 -14.35
C LEU A 43 -3.08 12.24 -13.06
N GLY A 44 -2.40 11.42 -12.23
CA GLY A 44 -2.82 10.97 -10.87
C GLY A 44 -1.99 11.63 -9.73
N PHE A 45 -2.54 11.69 -8.51
CA PHE A 45 -2.12 12.54 -7.36
C PHE A 45 -1.45 11.83 -6.16
N GLU A 46 -0.75 12.62 -5.32
CA GLU A 46 0.32 12.33 -4.33
C GLU A 46 -0.12 11.86 -2.92
N TYR A 47 -1.32 12.21 -2.48
CA TYR A 47 -1.91 11.87 -1.17
C TYR A 47 -1.75 10.40 -0.70
N ALA A 48 -1.91 9.44 -1.62
CA ALA A 48 -1.92 8.02 -1.29
C ALA A 48 -0.54 7.49 -0.89
N GLU A 49 0.53 8.07 -1.43
CA GLU A 49 1.90 7.72 -1.08
C GLU A 49 2.20 8.10 0.36
N HIS A 50 1.83 9.33 0.76
CA HIS A 50 2.00 9.82 2.13
C HIS A 50 1.30 8.93 3.15
N CYS A 51 0.07 8.52 2.85
CA CYS A 51 -0.69 7.62 3.72
C CYS A 51 -0.02 6.25 3.85
N PHE A 52 0.47 5.70 2.73
CA PHE A 52 1.12 4.39 2.72
C PHE A 52 2.45 4.41 3.51
N ILE A 53 3.29 5.41 3.30
CA ILE A 53 4.59 5.52 3.98
C ILE A 53 4.39 5.71 5.49
N GLY A 54 3.48 6.59 5.89
CA GLY A 54 3.17 6.84 7.30
C GLY A 54 2.59 5.61 8.02
N ASP A 55 1.75 4.81 7.36
CA ASP A 55 1.18 3.59 7.98
C ASP A 55 2.15 2.41 8.00
N ALA A 56 3.24 2.45 7.21
CA ALA A 56 4.25 1.41 7.15
C ALA A 56 5.27 1.45 8.32
N ILE A 57 5.21 2.44 9.20
CA ILE A 57 6.12 2.56 10.36
C ILE A 57 5.57 1.82 11.59
N THR A 58 6.45 1.62 12.58
CA THR A 58 6.11 1.05 13.89
C THR A 58 6.16 2.15 14.94
N LEU A 59 5.07 2.31 15.70
CA LEU A 59 5.00 3.24 16.84
C LEU A 59 5.34 2.52 18.13
N THR A 60 5.96 3.24 19.08
CA THR A 60 6.17 2.73 20.44
C THR A 60 5.24 3.47 21.40
N LEU A 61 4.31 2.75 22.01
CA LEU A 61 3.32 3.31 22.93
C LEU A 61 3.92 3.64 24.29
N ALA A 62 3.20 4.41 25.10
CA ALA A 62 3.67 4.88 26.41
C ALA A 62 4.07 3.74 27.38
N ASN A 63 3.50 2.55 27.22
CA ASN A 63 3.83 1.35 27.99
C ASN A 63 5.01 0.55 27.41
N GLY A 64 5.67 1.05 26.36
CA GLY A 64 6.77 0.39 25.65
C GLY A 64 6.34 -0.63 24.59
N THR A 65 5.03 -0.87 24.41
CA THR A 65 4.52 -1.79 23.39
C THR A 65 4.74 -1.19 22.00
N LYS A 66 5.20 -2.02 21.07
CA LYS A 66 5.32 -1.63 19.66
C LYS A 66 4.08 -2.06 18.88
N VAL A 67 3.54 -1.17 18.06
CA VAL A 67 2.37 -1.41 17.21
C VAL A 67 2.62 -0.88 15.81
N ALA A 68 2.02 -1.49 14.80
CA ALA A 68 2.02 -0.91 13.46
C ALA A 68 1.21 0.38 13.46
N ALA A 69 1.69 1.41 12.77
CA ALA A 69 0.99 2.70 12.70
C ALA A 69 -0.39 2.58 12.03
N SER A 70 -0.53 1.66 11.07
CA SER A 70 -1.82 1.27 10.47
C SER A 70 -2.87 0.78 11.47
N ASP A 71 -2.42 0.19 12.58
CA ASP A 71 -3.29 -0.48 13.56
C ASP A 71 -3.62 0.43 14.75
N TYR A 72 -2.98 1.61 14.83
CA TYR A 72 -3.15 2.55 15.93
C TYR A 72 -3.84 3.82 15.46
N LYS A 73 -5.01 4.13 16.05
CA LYS A 73 -5.78 5.32 15.70
C LYS A 73 -5.69 6.39 16.77
N PHE A 74 -5.23 7.56 16.38
CA PHE A 74 -5.22 8.76 17.18
C PHE A 74 -6.63 9.35 17.24
N GLN A 75 -7.07 9.70 18.44
CA GLN A 75 -8.34 10.39 18.65
C GLN A 75 -8.10 11.90 18.59
N LEU A 76 -8.58 12.52 17.52
CA LEU A 76 -8.64 13.97 17.36
C LEU A 76 -10.00 14.50 17.86
N LYS A 77 -10.20 15.82 17.87
CA LYS A 77 -11.52 16.38 18.24
C LYS A 77 -12.60 15.99 17.21
N ASP A 78 -13.86 16.25 17.56
CA ASP A 78 -15.05 15.96 16.73
C ASP A 78 -15.18 14.49 16.29
N GLN A 79 -14.75 13.55 17.14
CA GLN A 79 -14.83 12.10 16.92
C GLN A 79 -13.99 11.60 15.73
N LEU A 80 -13.04 12.39 15.25
CA LEU A 80 -12.17 12.03 14.15
C LEU A 80 -11.06 11.08 14.65
N SER A 81 -11.04 9.86 14.11
CA SER A 81 -10.11 8.79 14.53
C SER A 81 -9.29 8.33 13.33
N LEU A 82 -8.00 8.70 13.32
CA LEU A 82 -7.12 8.53 12.15
C LEU A 82 -5.85 7.77 12.50
N THR A 83 -5.33 6.98 11.56
CA THR A 83 -3.99 6.40 11.64
C THR A 83 -2.91 7.45 11.40
N TYR A 84 -1.65 7.09 11.62
CA TYR A 84 -0.51 7.97 11.34
C TYR A 84 -0.47 8.37 9.87
N GLY A 85 -0.55 7.39 8.96
CA GLY A 85 -0.57 7.63 7.52
C GLY A 85 -1.76 8.47 7.07
N GLN A 86 -2.95 8.23 7.63
CA GLN A 86 -4.12 9.06 7.31
C GLN A 86 -3.91 10.53 7.68
N ILE A 87 -3.19 10.81 8.77
CA ILE A 87 -2.80 12.19 9.11
C ILE A 87 -1.75 12.72 8.11
N ASN A 88 -0.73 11.94 7.75
CA ASN A 88 0.27 12.32 6.73
C ASN A 88 -0.38 12.72 5.40
N GLY A 89 -1.31 11.90 4.90
CA GLY A 89 -1.99 12.19 3.64
C GLY A 89 -2.85 13.45 3.72
N LEU A 90 -3.56 13.66 4.83
CA LEU A 90 -4.44 14.83 4.97
C LEU A 90 -3.68 16.14 5.21
N ALA A 91 -2.51 16.08 5.84
CA ALA A 91 -1.69 17.23 6.15
C ALA A 91 -1.16 17.92 4.88
N GLY A 92 -0.93 19.23 4.95
CA GLY A 92 -0.27 20.03 3.90
C GLY A 92 -1.11 20.27 2.64
N ASP A 93 -1.62 19.20 2.03
CA ASP A 93 -2.41 19.19 0.80
C ASP A 93 -3.88 19.59 1.03
N PHE A 94 -4.50 19.01 2.06
CA PHE A 94 -5.92 19.23 2.35
C PHE A 94 -6.15 20.09 3.58
N TYR A 95 -5.26 20.00 4.57
CA TYR A 95 -5.39 20.73 5.83
C TYR A 95 -4.14 21.59 6.05
N GLY A 96 -4.35 22.89 6.28
CA GLY A 96 -3.30 23.91 6.33
C GLY A 96 -3.88 25.33 6.34
N THR A 97 -3.00 26.33 6.43
CA THR A 97 -3.39 27.75 6.44
C THR A 97 -2.79 28.53 5.28
N TYR A 98 -3.35 29.71 4.99
CA TYR A 98 -2.79 30.64 4.00
C TYR A 98 -1.46 31.27 4.42
N ASP A 99 -1.07 31.15 5.70
CA ASP A 99 0.22 31.58 6.23
C ASP A 99 1.21 30.41 6.15
N PRO A 100 2.16 30.40 5.21
CA PRO A 100 3.10 29.28 5.09
C PRO A 100 3.93 29.14 6.35
N ILE A 101 4.17 27.90 6.78
CA ILE A 101 4.98 27.62 7.97
C ILE A 101 6.41 28.14 7.77
N SER A 102 6.97 27.96 6.58
CA SER A 102 8.33 28.38 6.20
C SER A 102 8.56 29.90 6.28
N ASP A 103 7.51 30.71 6.08
CA ASP A 103 7.55 32.17 6.11
C ASP A 103 7.58 32.76 7.53
N GLY A 104 7.61 31.92 8.56
CA GLY A 104 7.76 32.39 9.93
C GLY A 104 9.06 33.18 10.11
N LYS A 105 8.95 34.35 10.76
CA LYS A 105 10.07 35.29 10.95
C LYS A 105 11.19 34.73 11.84
N ASP A 106 10.84 33.77 12.70
CA ASP A 106 11.71 33.06 13.64
C ASP A 106 11.09 31.69 13.94
N ASP A 107 11.83 30.81 14.62
CA ASP A 107 11.39 29.44 14.89
C ASP A 107 10.12 29.35 15.75
N GLN A 108 9.88 30.37 16.59
CA GLN A 108 8.67 30.45 17.40
C GLN A 108 7.45 30.77 16.52
N ASP A 109 7.57 31.71 15.59
CA ASP A 109 6.51 32.02 14.62
C ASP A 109 6.24 30.83 13.69
N ARG A 110 7.28 30.13 13.24
CA ARG A 110 7.14 28.89 12.44
C ARG A 110 6.37 27.81 13.20
N SER A 111 6.75 27.57 14.45
CA SER A 111 6.04 26.61 15.31
C SER A 111 4.58 27.02 15.54
N ALA A 112 4.32 28.31 15.76
CA ALA A 112 2.96 28.81 15.92
C ALA A 112 2.12 28.67 14.64
N ARG A 113 2.71 28.88 13.46
CA ARG A 113 2.07 28.65 12.15
C ARG A 113 1.77 27.16 11.95
N PHE A 114 2.72 26.29 12.28
CA PHE A 114 2.54 24.84 12.22
C PHE A 114 1.36 24.40 13.10
N VAL A 115 1.29 24.84 14.35
CA VAL A 115 0.17 24.51 15.25
C VAL A 115 -1.16 24.98 14.67
N ARG A 116 -1.22 26.18 14.09
CA ARG A 116 -2.45 26.66 13.42
C ARG A 116 -2.85 25.77 12.24
N ALA A 117 -1.89 25.32 11.44
CA ALA A 117 -2.13 24.40 10.33
C ALA A 117 -2.62 23.03 10.83
N TYR A 118 -1.92 22.42 11.78
CA TYR A 118 -2.32 21.15 12.40
C TYR A 118 -3.73 21.21 12.98
N ASN A 119 -4.07 22.31 13.67
CA ASN A 119 -5.38 22.48 14.29
C ASN A 119 -6.53 22.58 13.29
N THR A 120 -6.27 22.88 12.01
CA THR A 120 -7.32 22.79 10.97
C THR A 120 -7.84 21.37 10.77
N LEU A 121 -7.01 20.36 11.07
CA LEU A 121 -7.39 18.95 11.09
C LEU A 121 -7.75 18.49 12.51
N ALA A 122 -6.93 18.85 13.50
CA ALA A 122 -6.99 18.26 14.84
C ALA A 122 -8.05 18.87 15.77
N ASP A 123 -8.32 20.17 15.64
CA ASP A 123 -9.26 20.87 16.52
C ASP A 123 -10.70 20.85 16.00
N GLY A 124 -10.92 20.33 14.79
CA GLY A 124 -12.24 20.20 14.21
C GLY A 124 -12.68 21.41 13.37
N GLY A 125 -13.94 21.37 12.96
CA GLY A 125 -14.54 22.38 12.09
C GLY A 125 -15.91 21.93 11.58
N PRO A 126 -16.74 22.82 11.03
CA PRO A 126 -18.14 22.50 10.68
C PRO A 126 -18.29 21.41 9.62
N ARG A 127 -17.20 21.01 8.95
CA ARG A 127 -17.16 19.98 7.92
C ARG A 127 -16.55 18.66 8.41
N LEU A 128 -15.90 18.64 9.58
CA LEU A 128 -15.36 17.42 10.19
C LEU A 128 -16.43 16.69 11.01
N PRO A 129 -16.37 15.35 11.14
CA PRO A 129 -15.37 14.44 10.56
C PRO A 129 -15.67 14.06 9.10
N LYS A 130 -16.85 14.42 8.57
CA LYS A 130 -17.34 13.96 7.27
C LYS A 130 -16.40 14.28 6.12
N GLU A 131 -15.86 15.50 6.04
CA GLU A 131 -14.97 15.91 4.96
C GLU A 131 -13.67 15.11 4.93
N ALA A 132 -13.01 14.92 6.08
CA ALA A 132 -11.84 14.07 6.19
C ALA A 132 -12.20 12.64 5.74
N MET A 133 -13.30 12.08 6.24
CA MET A 133 -13.73 10.74 5.83
C MET A 133 -14.10 10.66 4.34
N ASP A 134 -14.67 11.70 3.73
CA ASP A 134 -14.98 11.73 2.30
C ASP A 134 -13.70 11.80 1.45
N ILE A 135 -12.67 12.51 1.91
CA ILE A 135 -11.32 12.52 1.29
C ILE A 135 -10.66 11.14 1.45
N LEU A 136 -10.70 10.57 2.67
CA LEU A 136 -10.13 9.27 3.00
C LEU A 136 -10.90 8.09 2.39
N ALA A 137 -12.19 8.25 2.05
CA ALA A 137 -13.08 7.26 1.42
C ALA A 137 -13.05 7.33 -0.12
N ASP A 138 -12.27 8.26 -0.67
CA ASP A 138 -11.81 8.24 -2.06
C ASP A 138 -10.37 7.66 -2.23
N PRO A 139 -9.92 6.61 -1.51
CA PRO A 139 -8.62 6.02 -1.74
C PRO A 139 -8.84 5.05 -2.90
N SER A 140 -8.65 5.57 -4.11
CA SER A 140 -8.43 4.82 -5.36
C SER A 140 -9.61 4.23 -6.16
N VAL A 141 -10.87 4.48 -5.81
CA VAL A 141 -12.04 4.03 -6.62
C VAL A 141 -12.27 4.90 -7.88
N VAL A 142 -11.43 5.90 -8.14
CA VAL A 142 -11.62 6.85 -9.25
C VAL A 142 -10.45 6.91 -10.23
N TYR A 143 -9.35 6.18 -10.04
CA TYR A 143 -8.14 6.40 -10.86
C TYR A 143 -8.25 6.01 -12.34
N ALA A 144 -9.38 5.47 -12.80
CA ALA A 144 -9.64 5.37 -14.23
C ALA A 144 -11.10 5.54 -14.67
N GLN A 145 -12.01 5.93 -13.78
CA GLN A 145 -13.43 6.10 -14.14
C GLN A 145 -14.01 7.50 -13.94
N LEU A 146 -13.29 8.47 -13.36
CA LEU A 146 -13.72 9.87 -13.48
C LEU A 146 -12.65 10.71 -14.18
N PRO A 147 -13.02 11.49 -15.20
CA PRO A 147 -12.09 12.36 -15.92
C PRO A 147 -11.53 13.54 -15.09
N ASP A 148 -11.72 13.60 -13.77
CA ASP A 148 -11.25 14.72 -12.96
C ASP A 148 -11.30 14.48 -11.42
N VAL A 149 -10.38 13.69 -10.86
CA VAL A 149 -10.22 13.56 -9.39
C VAL A 149 -9.94 14.92 -8.75
N SER A 150 -9.20 15.80 -9.45
CA SER A 150 -8.93 17.18 -9.04
C SER A 150 -10.22 17.96 -8.85
N LEU A 151 -11.18 17.88 -9.77
CA LEU A 151 -12.44 18.62 -9.64
C LEU A 151 -13.29 18.12 -8.48
N LYS A 152 -13.31 16.81 -8.20
CA LYS A 152 -14.08 16.25 -7.07
C LYS A 152 -13.47 16.65 -5.72
N LEU A 153 -12.14 16.55 -5.59
CA LEU A 153 -11.44 17.02 -4.39
C LEU A 153 -11.51 18.55 -4.27
N GLU A 154 -11.42 19.28 -5.39
CA GLU A 154 -11.64 20.74 -5.42
C GLU A 154 -13.06 21.09 -5.01
N LEU A 155 -14.07 20.31 -5.41
CA LEU A 155 -15.46 20.48 -5.01
C LEU A 155 -15.66 20.20 -3.51
N ILE A 156 -15.03 19.15 -2.98
CA ILE A 156 -15.05 18.83 -1.54
C ILE A 156 -14.44 20.00 -0.74
N THR A 157 -13.34 20.56 -1.25
CA THR A 157 -12.62 21.69 -0.62
C THR A 157 -13.18 23.07 -1.02
N PHE A 158 -14.19 23.14 -1.89
CA PHE A 158 -14.75 24.40 -2.39
C PHE A 158 -15.49 25.17 -1.30
N GLY A 159 -15.33 26.50 -1.29
CA GLY A 159 -16.01 27.41 -0.36
C GLY A 159 -15.51 27.34 1.09
N ARG A 160 -14.30 26.82 1.34
CA ARG A 160 -13.67 26.89 2.66
C ARG A 160 -13.29 28.33 3.01
N SER A 161 -13.61 28.77 4.21
CA SER A 161 -13.09 30.01 4.80
C SER A 161 -11.89 29.70 5.68
N GLY A 162 -10.77 30.42 5.51
CA GLY A 162 -9.58 30.29 6.36
C GLY A 162 -8.70 29.05 6.13
N HIS A 163 -9.01 28.23 5.14
CA HIS A 163 -8.23 27.05 4.72
C HIS A 163 -7.84 27.19 3.25
N THR A 164 -6.68 26.67 2.87
CA THR A 164 -6.18 26.68 1.49
C THR A 164 -7.04 25.78 0.58
N ARG A 165 -7.16 26.16 -0.71
CA ARG A 165 -7.69 25.31 -1.79
C ARG A 165 -6.56 24.37 -2.26
N ILE A 166 -6.88 23.23 -2.87
CA ILE A 166 -5.88 22.22 -3.31
C ILE A 166 -4.75 22.79 -4.20
N PRO A 167 -4.96 23.78 -5.08
CA PRO A 167 -3.85 24.42 -5.80
C PRO A 167 -3.08 25.46 -4.96
N TRP A 168 -3.61 25.87 -3.81
CA TRP A 168 -3.08 26.97 -2.97
C TRP A 168 -2.31 26.45 -1.73
N ALA A 169 -2.64 25.25 -1.26
CA ALA A 169 -2.02 24.63 -0.09
C ALA A 169 -0.59 24.16 -0.40
N SER A 170 -0.44 23.47 -1.53
CA SER A 170 0.82 23.00 -2.11
C SER A 170 1.68 24.13 -2.70
N ALA A 171 1.05 25.22 -3.13
CA ALA A 171 1.67 26.40 -3.72
C ALA A 171 2.49 27.27 -2.77
N ASN A 172 1.90 27.59 -1.63
CA ASN A 172 2.41 28.62 -0.74
C ASN A 172 3.46 28.09 0.22
N GLN A 173 3.61 26.77 0.33
CA GLN A 173 4.51 26.12 1.29
C GLN A 173 5.88 25.75 0.69
N LEU A 174 6.15 26.10 -0.58
CA LEU A 174 7.32 25.60 -1.31
C LEU A 174 8.09 26.68 -2.07
N GLY A 175 9.19 27.09 -1.45
CA GLY A 175 10.28 27.86 -1.99
C GLY A 175 11.16 27.00 -2.90
N PRO A 176 12.10 27.62 -3.62
CA PRO A 176 12.95 26.89 -4.55
C PRO A 176 13.65 25.73 -3.84
N LEU A 177 13.62 24.54 -4.44
CA LEU A 177 14.55 23.46 -4.11
C LEU A 177 14.26 22.72 -2.80
N GLY A 178 13.00 22.66 -2.34
CA GLY A 178 12.59 21.86 -1.17
C GLY A 178 12.96 22.43 0.21
N ALA A 179 13.60 23.61 0.25
CA ALA A 179 14.06 24.23 1.50
C ALA A 179 12.91 24.57 2.48
N ASP A 180 11.73 24.86 1.95
CA ASP A 180 10.58 25.23 2.75
C ASP A 180 9.90 24.01 3.38
N ALA A 181 9.83 22.88 2.67
CA ALA A 181 9.34 21.61 3.21
C ALA A 181 10.22 21.18 4.39
N ARG A 182 11.55 21.26 4.24
CA ARG A 182 12.50 21.06 5.35
C ARG A 182 12.25 22.00 6.52
N THR A 183 11.95 23.28 6.26
CA THR A 183 11.65 24.26 7.30
C THR A 183 10.33 23.95 8.02
N ALA A 184 9.30 23.56 7.28
CA ALA A 184 7.99 23.18 7.81
C ALA A 184 8.08 21.91 8.66
N TYR A 185 8.74 20.86 8.16
CA TYR A 185 9.05 19.66 8.93
C TYR A 185 9.77 20.00 10.22
N ASN A 186 10.88 20.76 10.15
CA ASN A 186 11.68 21.07 11.34
C ASN A 186 10.86 21.79 12.43
N ALA A 187 9.99 22.72 12.04
CA ALA A 187 9.11 23.43 12.96
C ALA A 187 8.03 22.51 13.56
N GLY A 188 7.44 21.65 12.73
CA GLY A 188 6.43 20.68 13.16
C GLY A 188 6.99 19.62 14.09
N HIS A 189 8.10 19.00 13.70
CA HIS A 189 8.82 18.00 14.48
C HIS A 189 9.31 18.58 15.82
N ALA A 190 9.85 19.79 15.83
CA ALA A 190 10.22 20.49 17.07
C ALA A 190 9.02 20.65 18.01
N THR A 191 7.86 21.04 17.45
CA THR A 191 6.62 21.22 18.21
C THR A 191 6.13 19.89 18.78
N ALA A 192 6.15 18.82 17.97
CA ALA A 192 5.80 17.47 18.41
C ALA A 192 6.73 16.95 19.51
N ILE A 193 8.05 17.22 19.41
CA ILE A 193 9.01 16.92 20.47
C ILE A 193 8.63 17.63 21.78
N GLN A 194 8.29 18.92 21.74
CA GLN A 194 7.86 19.64 22.95
C GLN A 194 6.58 19.05 23.55
N LYS A 195 5.64 18.63 22.69
CA LYS A 195 4.43 17.93 23.10
C LYS A 195 4.74 16.61 23.80
N ALA A 196 5.68 15.82 23.25
CA ALA A 196 6.16 14.57 23.84
C ALA A 196 6.84 14.79 25.21
N ILE A 197 7.70 15.81 25.31
CA ILE A 197 8.36 16.19 26.57
C ILE A 197 7.30 16.55 27.62
N SER A 198 6.23 17.25 27.25
CA SER A 198 5.13 17.59 28.17
C SER A 198 4.35 16.38 28.70
N GLY A 199 4.55 15.19 28.11
CA GLY A 199 3.93 13.94 28.56
C GLY A 199 2.74 13.49 27.70
N ASP A 200 2.41 14.21 26.63
CA ASP A 200 1.35 13.84 25.70
C ASP A 200 1.94 13.15 24.46
N LEU A 201 2.14 11.83 24.55
CA LEU A 201 2.74 11.04 23.47
C LEU A 201 1.80 10.88 22.27
N ASP A 202 0.51 10.64 22.49
CA ASP A 202 -0.45 10.48 21.39
C ASP A 202 -0.63 11.79 20.61
N GLY A 203 -0.77 12.91 21.32
CA GLY A 203 -0.81 14.24 20.69
C GLY A 203 0.50 14.57 19.97
N ALA A 204 1.64 14.14 20.52
CA ALA A 204 2.93 14.33 19.86
C ALA A 204 3.04 13.51 18.57
N TYR A 205 2.63 12.25 18.56
CA TYR A 205 2.63 11.43 17.34
C TYR A 205 1.67 11.96 16.29
N ALA A 206 0.47 12.39 16.67
CA ALA A 206 -0.48 12.99 15.73
C ALA A 206 0.06 14.30 15.13
N MET A 207 0.73 15.14 15.92
CA MET A 207 1.43 16.32 15.41
C MET A 207 2.61 15.93 14.51
N ASN A 208 3.35 14.90 14.88
CA ASN A 208 4.50 14.47 14.10
C ASN A 208 4.12 13.90 12.74
N ALA A 209 3.02 13.15 12.67
CA ALA A 209 2.45 12.68 11.41
C ALA A 209 2.14 13.86 10.47
N PHE A 210 1.52 14.91 11.00
CA PHE A 210 1.27 16.12 10.21
C PHE A 210 2.56 16.81 9.74
N ALA A 211 3.63 16.74 10.52
CA ALA A 211 4.94 17.26 10.13
C ALA A 211 5.64 16.38 9.08
N ASP A 212 5.50 15.07 9.19
CA ASP A 212 6.14 14.08 8.32
C ASP A 212 5.63 14.13 6.88
N HIS A 213 4.44 14.70 6.63
CA HIS A 213 4.03 15.08 5.27
C HIS A 213 5.10 15.93 4.56
N PHE A 214 5.60 16.97 5.23
CA PHE A 214 6.64 17.85 4.66
C PHE A 214 8.03 17.18 4.60
N LEU A 215 8.25 16.14 5.42
CA LEU A 215 9.43 15.29 5.31
C LEU A 215 9.35 14.43 4.05
N GLU A 216 8.19 13.83 3.79
CA GLU A 216 7.89 13.02 2.61
C GLU A 216 7.94 13.85 1.32
N ASP A 217 7.50 15.12 1.34
CA ASP A 217 7.68 16.06 0.23
C ASP A 217 9.15 16.21 -0.21
N SER A 218 10.10 16.01 0.72
CA SER A 218 11.53 16.09 0.41
C SER A 218 12.03 14.93 -0.46
N PHE A 219 11.19 13.92 -0.73
CA PHE A 219 11.46 12.79 -1.62
C PHE A 219 10.80 12.93 -2.99
N SER A 220 10.06 14.02 -3.22
CA SER A 220 9.34 14.30 -4.47
C SER A 220 10.12 15.28 -5.35
N ALA A 221 10.54 14.83 -6.54
CA ALA A 221 11.33 15.63 -7.47
C ALA A 221 10.65 16.93 -7.92
N GLY A 222 9.33 16.91 -8.07
CA GLY A 222 8.48 18.06 -8.37
C GLY A 222 8.46 19.06 -7.23
N HIS A 223 8.37 18.62 -5.97
CA HIS A 223 8.48 19.50 -4.79
C HIS A 223 9.89 20.08 -4.63
N LEU A 224 10.91 19.37 -5.11
CA LEU A 224 12.28 19.88 -5.13
C LEU A 224 12.45 20.92 -6.26
N ARG A 225 12.15 20.61 -7.52
CA ARG A 225 12.57 21.48 -8.63
C ARG A 225 11.59 22.58 -9.01
N THR A 226 10.31 22.42 -8.72
CA THR A 226 9.31 23.38 -9.20
C THR A 226 9.46 24.70 -8.45
N PRO A 227 9.68 25.83 -9.14
CA PRO A 227 9.81 27.13 -8.51
C PRO A 227 8.43 27.71 -8.14
N ARG A 228 7.60 26.95 -7.40
CA ARG A 228 6.21 27.27 -7.06
C ARG A 228 6.09 28.67 -6.46
N ARG A 229 6.91 29.00 -5.46
CA ARG A 229 6.96 30.36 -4.86
C ARG A 229 7.27 31.49 -5.85
N LEU A 230 7.98 31.23 -6.94
CA LEU A 230 8.25 32.25 -7.97
C LEU A 230 7.09 32.39 -8.95
N LEU A 231 6.42 31.28 -9.27
CA LEU A 231 5.26 31.24 -10.17
C LEU A 231 3.99 31.78 -9.48
N HIS A 232 3.81 31.51 -8.19
CA HIS A 232 2.67 31.97 -7.37
C HIS A 232 2.70 33.46 -6.99
N ARG A 233 3.66 34.26 -7.48
CA ARG A 233 3.76 35.70 -7.15
C ARG A 233 2.68 36.59 -7.79
N SER A 234 1.80 36.03 -8.61
CA SER A 234 0.73 36.78 -9.27
C SER A 234 -0.61 36.06 -9.12
N THR A 235 -1.73 36.78 -9.17
CA THR A 235 -3.10 36.22 -9.20
C THR A 235 -3.42 35.50 -10.51
N ASP A 236 -2.40 35.07 -11.25
CA ASP A 236 -2.51 34.47 -12.57
C ASP A 236 -2.66 32.96 -12.43
N ILE A 237 -3.89 32.49 -12.63
CA ILE A 237 -4.25 31.07 -12.65
C ILE A 237 -3.40 30.26 -13.65
N THR A 238 -2.78 30.90 -14.65
CA THR A 238 -1.91 30.22 -15.60
C THR A 238 -0.55 29.89 -15.00
N ALA A 239 -0.03 30.71 -14.08
CA ALA A 239 1.23 30.44 -13.40
C ALA A 239 1.12 29.27 -12.43
N ASP A 240 -0.02 29.16 -11.73
CA ASP A 240 -0.35 28.04 -10.84
C ASP A 240 -0.51 26.73 -11.64
N ALA A 241 -1.19 26.80 -12.79
CA ALA A 241 -1.30 25.66 -13.70
C ALA A 241 0.07 25.24 -14.25
N CYS A 242 0.93 26.20 -14.64
CA CYS A 242 2.30 25.93 -15.06
C CYS A 242 3.12 25.27 -13.94
N ALA A 243 3.03 25.78 -12.71
CA ALA A 243 3.70 25.20 -11.56
C ALA A 243 3.23 23.75 -11.32
N LYS A 244 1.93 23.49 -11.46
CA LYS A 244 1.40 22.13 -11.42
C LYS A 244 1.97 21.25 -12.53
N PHE A 245 2.00 21.71 -13.77
CA PHE A 245 2.52 20.90 -14.89
C PHE A 245 4.02 20.60 -14.78
N MET A 246 4.83 21.57 -14.31
CA MET A 246 6.27 21.38 -14.10
C MET A 246 6.54 20.40 -12.97
N HIS A 247 5.76 20.52 -11.89
CA HIS A 247 5.80 19.58 -10.79
C HIS A 247 5.40 18.18 -11.22
N ASP A 248 4.27 18.09 -11.94
CA ASP A 248 3.79 16.90 -12.63
C ASP A 248 4.62 16.59 -13.90
N GLU A 249 5.87 17.03 -14.01
CA GLU A 249 6.80 16.61 -15.06
C GLU A 249 8.08 16.14 -14.37
N ASP A 250 8.61 16.97 -13.47
CA ASP A 250 9.77 16.65 -12.66
C ASP A 250 9.55 15.40 -11.78
N ASN A 251 8.35 15.20 -11.22
CA ASN A 251 8.04 13.97 -10.48
C ASN A 251 7.94 12.70 -11.37
N ALA A 252 7.65 12.81 -12.68
CA ALA A 252 7.66 11.66 -13.60
C ALA A 252 9.09 11.30 -14.02
N ILE A 253 9.91 12.33 -14.20
CA ILE A 253 11.26 12.20 -14.73
C ILE A 253 12.25 11.85 -13.60
N GLY A 254 12.00 12.34 -12.38
CA GLY A 254 12.87 12.16 -11.23
C GLY A 254 14.10 13.08 -11.26
N ILE A 255 14.92 13.01 -10.19
CA ILE A 255 16.21 13.72 -10.08
C ILE A 255 17.29 12.83 -9.46
N GLU A 256 18.57 13.10 -9.77
CA GLU A 256 19.71 12.36 -9.21
C GLU A 256 20.27 13.00 -7.92
N ALA A 257 19.69 12.67 -6.75
CA ALA A 257 20.11 13.22 -5.45
C ALA A 257 21.13 12.35 -4.65
N ARG A 258 22.36 12.80 -4.40
CA ARG A 258 23.26 12.19 -3.39
C ARG A 258 22.71 12.19 -1.95
N ILE A 259 22.96 11.08 -1.28
CA ILE A 259 22.55 10.75 0.10
C ILE A 259 23.77 10.45 0.96
N GLN A 260 23.67 10.60 2.29
CA GLN A 260 24.75 10.18 3.21
C GLN A 260 24.71 8.66 3.48
N GLU A 261 23.52 8.05 3.54
CA GLU A 261 23.25 6.60 3.50
C GLU A 261 21.88 6.33 2.85
N VAL A 262 21.60 5.08 2.44
CA VAL A 262 20.48 4.64 1.56
C VAL A 262 19.13 5.32 1.86
N SER A 263 18.63 6.14 0.91
CA SER A 263 17.38 6.91 1.05
C SER A 263 16.15 6.02 0.96
N HIS A 264 15.33 6.02 2.01
CA HIS A 264 13.98 5.48 1.97
C HIS A 264 13.06 6.37 2.81
N GLY A 265 11.99 6.93 2.21
CA GLY A 265 11.02 7.78 2.91
C GLY A 265 10.52 7.16 4.23
N ARG A 266 10.28 5.85 4.22
CA ARG A 266 9.91 5.08 5.41
C ARG A 266 10.94 5.13 6.55
N TYR A 267 12.25 5.07 6.26
CA TYR A 267 13.28 5.15 7.32
C TYR A 267 13.37 6.56 7.91
N SER A 268 13.21 7.60 7.08
CA SER A 268 13.12 8.97 7.57
C SER A 268 11.93 9.16 8.51
N VAL A 269 10.74 8.68 8.11
CA VAL A 269 9.51 8.78 8.91
C VAL A 269 9.60 7.91 10.17
N GLN A 270 10.16 6.70 10.09
CA GLN A 270 10.42 5.86 11.27
C GLN A 270 11.38 6.54 12.25
N ALA A 271 12.47 7.13 11.76
CA ALA A 271 13.43 7.85 12.60
C ALA A 271 12.82 9.08 13.26
N SER A 272 11.95 9.80 12.54
CA SER A 272 11.13 10.90 13.08
C SER A 272 10.25 10.40 14.25
N ALA A 273 9.47 9.34 14.06
CA ALA A 273 8.61 8.79 15.11
C ALA A 273 9.40 8.21 16.32
N ASP A 274 10.53 7.56 16.09
CA ASP A 274 11.40 7.04 17.15
C ASP A 274 11.98 8.19 18.01
N GLU A 275 12.29 9.32 17.39
CA GLU A 275 12.78 10.52 18.07
C GLU A 275 11.71 11.15 18.98
N ILE A 276 10.44 11.15 18.55
CA ILE A 276 9.30 11.55 19.39
C ILE A 276 9.20 10.69 20.66
N TYR A 277 9.28 9.36 20.51
CA TYR A 277 9.24 8.45 21.66
C TYR A 277 10.42 8.68 22.60
N LYS A 278 11.62 8.85 22.04
CA LYS A 278 12.83 9.12 22.81
C LYS A 278 12.70 10.43 23.59
N ALA A 279 12.16 11.49 23.00
CA ALA A 279 11.88 12.74 23.68
C ALA A 279 10.82 12.57 24.79
N TYR A 280 9.79 11.78 24.55
CA TYR A 280 8.78 11.44 25.56
C TYR A 280 9.39 10.71 26.76
N GLN A 281 10.28 9.74 26.54
CA GLN A 281 10.93 9.00 27.62
C GLN A 281 11.97 9.83 28.38
N THR A 282 12.85 10.52 27.65
CA THR A 282 14.00 11.21 28.23
C THR A 282 13.66 12.60 28.76
N LYS A 283 12.53 13.17 28.34
CA LYS A 283 12.14 14.56 28.60
C LYS A 283 13.16 15.57 28.07
N GLN A 284 13.89 15.20 27.02
CA GLN A 284 14.93 16.02 26.39
C GLN A 284 14.67 16.13 24.89
N ALA A 285 14.94 17.32 24.34
CA ALA A 285 14.89 17.56 22.91
C ALA A 285 16.28 17.39 22.29
N PRO A 286 16.41 16.70 21.15
CA PRO A 286 17.63 16.75 20.35
C PRO A 286 17.83 18.15 19.75
N SER A 287 19.07 18.46 19.38
CA SER A 287 19.35 19.66 18.58
C SER A 287 18.68 19.53 17.21
N PRO A 288 18.06 20.58 16.65
CA PRO A 288 17.47 20.55 15.30
C PRO A 288 18.45 20.15 14.19
N THR A 289 19.75 20.38 14.39
CA THR A 289 20.81 19.94 13.46
C THR A 289 21.04 18.43 13.46
N ASN A 290 20.52 17.72 14.47
CA ASN A 290 20.77 16.31 14.74
C ASN A 290 19.49 15.47 14.61
N TYR A 291 18.42 16.01 14.03
CA TYR A 291 17.21 15.24 13.76
C TYR A 291 17.53 14.06 12.86
N GLN A 292 17.23 12.85 13.35
CA GLN A 292 17.64 11.62 12.69
C GLN A 292 16.94 11.39 11.35
N ALA A 293 15.73 11.94 11.14
CA ALA A 293 15.05 11.84 9.86
C ALA A 293 15.91 12.33 8.67
N TRP A 294 16.77 13.33 8.90
CA TRP A 294 17.62 13.92 7.87
C TRP A 294 18.85 13.10 7.51
N THR A 295 19.17 12.04 8.25
CA THR A 295 20.23 11.09 7.85
C THR A 295 19.77 10.20 6.70
N PHE A 296 18.46 10.00 6.55
CA PHE A 296 17.85 9.13 5.54
C PHE A 296 17.17 9.89 4.39
N ALA A 297 17.01 11.21 4.49
CA ALA A 297 16.39 12.02 3.45
C ALA A 297 17.41 12.64 2.48
N PRO A 298 17.00 12.98 1.25
CA PRO A 298 17.85 13.69 0.30
C PRO A 298 18.44 14.98 0.85
N THR A 299 19.69 15.26 0.50
CA THR A 299 20.32 16.54 0.82
C THR A 299 19.95 17.59 -0.22
N LEU A 300 19.68 18.82 0.24
CA LEU A 300 19.39 19.95 -0.64
C LEU A 300 20.54 20.21 -1.62
N GLU A 301 21.79 20.08 -1.17
CA GLU A 301 22.97 20.22 -2.02
C GLU A 301 22.93 19.28 -3.23
N SER A 302 22.49 18.04 -3.02
CA SER A 302 22.46 17.06 -4.09
C SER A 302 21.25 17.17 -5.01
N ALA A 303 20.09 17.59 -4.47
CA ALA A 303 18.93 17.94 -5.27
C ALA A 303 19.24 19.13 -6.20
N ASN A 304 20.22 19.96 -5.81
CA ASN A 304 20.67 21.15 -6.51
C ASN A 304 21.93 20.96 -7.34
N ALA A 305 22.47 19.73 -7.37
CA ALA A 305 23.65 19.43 -8.17
C ALA A 305 23.33 19.55 -9.68
N HIS A 306 24.38 19.73 -10.49
CA HIS A 306 24.21 19.73 -11.94
C HIS A 306 23.75 18.35 -12.41
N GLN A 307 22.59 18.29 -13.06
CA GLN A 307 21.98 17.07 -13.59
C GLN A 307 21.50 17.33 -15.02
N THR A 308 21.45 16.29 -15.85
CA THR A 308 20.84 16.36 -17.18
C THR A 308 19.33 16.28 -17.01
N LEU A 309 18.66 17.42 -17.16
CA LEU A 309 17.25 17.58 -16.81
C LEU A 309 16.45 17.88 -18.07
N ALA A 310 15.17 17.50 -18.09
CA ALA A 310 14.26 17.98 -19.12
C ALA A 310 14.19 19.51 -19.10
N THR A 311 14.06 20.11 -20.28
CA THR A 311 13.96 21.56 -20.41
C THR A 311 12.71 22.03 -19.70
N LEU A 312 12.84 22.73 -18.57
CA LEU A 312 11.73 23.48 -17.97
C LEU A 312 11.06 24.28 -19.08
N PHE A 313 9.73 24.21 -19.22
CA PHE A 313 8.98 24.99 -20.20
C PHE A 313 9.52 26.42 -20.29
N THR A 314 10.09 26.80 -21.44
CA THR A 314 10.49 28.19 -21.68
C THR A 314 9.41 28.85 -22.54
N PHE A 315 8.74 29.84 -21.97
CA PHE A 315 7.74 30.62 -22.70
C PHE A 315 8.47 31.73 -23.49
N GLN A 316 8.65 31.53 -24.79
CA GLN A 316 8.93 32.63 -25.72
C GLN A 316 7.91 32.66 -26.86
N GLY A 317 7.62 33.88 -27.31
CA GLY A 317 6.41 34.25 -28.04
C GLY A 317 6.07 33.39 -29.26
N ARG A 318 4.75 33.13 -29.39
CA ARG A 318 4.00 32.78 -30.61
C ARG A 318 4.76 32.02 -31.69
N GLU A 319 5.34 30.87 -31.38
CA GLU A 319 5.45 29.70 -32.27
C GLU A 319 6.20 28.60 -31.51
N ALA A 320 5.55 27.43 -31.36
CA ALA A 320 6.19 26.25 -30.81
C ALA A 320 7.10 25.66 -31.90
N GLN A 321 8.41 25.88 -31.77
CA GLN A 321 9.41 25.17 -32.57
C GLN A 321 10.35 24.41 -31.63
N GLY A 322 9.98 23.15 -31.42
CA GLY A 322 10.84 22.08 -30.92
C GLY A 322 10.35 20.83 -31.66
N ASP A 323 11.25 20.14 -32.34
CA ASP A 323 10.94 19.05 -33.27
C ASP A 323 9.98 18.04 -32.65
N ARG A 324 8.77 17.98 -33.20
CA ARG A 324 7.76 16.98 -32.86
C ARG A 324 8.16 15.65 -33.49
N GLU A 325 8.92 14.85 -32.76
CA GLU A 325 8.58 13.44 -32.68
C GLU A 325 7.52 13.32 -31.58
N SER A 326 6.27 13.13 -32.02
CA SER A 326 5.17 12.82 -31.13
C SER A 326 5.32 11.38 -30.62
N GLU A 327 6.23 11.15 -29.69
CA GLU A 327 6.08 10.04 -28.77
C GLU A 327 4.92 10.41 -27.84
N ALA A 328 3.83 9.66 -27.97
CA ALA A 328 2.77 9.69 -26.98
C ALA A 328 3.40 9.24 -25.65
N THR A 329 3.70 10.20 -24.78
CA THR A 329 4.24 9.92 -23.45
C THR A 329 3.21 9.11 -22.68
N SER A 330 3.53 7.82 -22.52
CA SER A 330 2.84 6.89 -21.64
C SER A 330 2.87 7.47 -20.23
N GLY A 331 1.76 7.34 -19.50
CA GLY A 331 1.58 7.84 -18.13
C GLY A 331 2.49 7.14 -17.13
N TRP A 332 3.78 7.42 -17.19
CA TRP A 332 4.80 6.93 -16.29
C TRP A 332 4.90 7.89 -15.11
N TRP A 333 3.92 7.75 -14.21
CA TRP A 333 3.90 8.32 -12.87
C TRP A 333 3.96 7.19 -11.87
N ASN A 334 5.04 6.43 -11.88
CA ASN A 334 5.23 5.32 -10.97
C ASN A 334 6.64 5.41 -10.36
N TYR A 335 6.69 5.85 -9.10
CA TYR A 335 7.73 5.64 -8.07
C TYR A 335 8.71 6.78 -7.70
N PRO A 336 9.14 6.83 -6.42
CA PRO A 336 10.04 7.85 -5.89
C PRO A 336 11.45 7.72 -6.47
N ILE A 337 12.17 8.83 -6.39
CA ILE A 337 13.57 9.00 -6.76
C ILE A 337 14.43 7.79 -6.35
N THR A 338 15.00 7.07 -7.32
CA THR A 338 16.11 6.12 -7.10
C THR A 338 17.38 6.63 -7.77
N ILE A 339 18.36 6.96 -6.93
CA ILE A 339 19.64 7.60 -7.28
C ILE A 339 20.65 6.62 -7.92
N ASN A 340 20.27 5.36 -8.14
CA ASN A 340 21.16 4.31 -8.62
C ASN A 340 20.66 3.60 -9.88
N GLY A 341 20.12 4.35 -10.85
CA GLY A 341 19.58 3.80 -12.09
C GLY A 341 18.20 3.15 -11.90
N LEU A 342 17.63 2.65 -13.00
CA LEU A 342 16.31 2.01 -13.05
C LEU A 342 16.22 0.86 -12.04
N GLN A 343 15.61 1.11 -10.89
CA GLN A 343 15.20 0.05 -9.96
C GLN A 343 14.11 -0.76 -10.66
N ASN A 344 14.48 -1.91 -11.22
CA ASN A 344 13.57 -2.73 -12.02
C ASN A 344 12.54 -3.52 -11.19
N ILE A 345 12.73 -3.55 -9.87
CA ILE A 345 11.87 -4.24 -8.91
C ILE A 345 11.43 -3.23 -7.86
N ILE A 346 10.13 -3.04 -7.73
CA ILE A 346 9.56 -2.07 -6.80
C ILE A 346 9.65 -2.64 -5.37
N PRO A 347 10.08 -1.86 -4.36
CA PRO A 347 10.00 -2.28 -2.96
C PRO A 347 8.57 -2.70 -2.57
N TRP A 348 8.45 -3.79 -1.82
CA TRP A 348 7.17 -4.40 -1.42
C TRP A 348 6.29 -4.93 -2.56
N SER A 349 6.86 -5.13 -3.76
CA SER A 349 6.14 -5.78 -4.86
C SER A 349 5.55 -7.12 -4.42
N SER A 350 4.31 -7.39 -4.81
CA SER A 350 3.75 -8.73 -4.70
C SER A 350 4.64 -9.70 -5.50
N VAL A 351 4.91 -10.86 -4.91
CA VAL A 351 5.62 -11.95 -5.58
C VAL A 351 4.60 -13.05 -5.85
N ALA A 352 4.58 -13.58 -7.07
CA ALA A 352 3.79 -14.76 -7.42
C ALA A 352 4.69 -15.76 -8.14
N VAL A 353 4.51 -17.05 -7.84
CA VAL A 353 5.34 -18.12 -8.39
C VAL A 353 4.46 -19.27 -8.87
N THR A 354 4.88 -19.90 -9.96
CA THR A 354 4.30 -21.14 -10.43
C THR A 354 5.39 -22.03 -11.05
N THR A 355 5.27 -23.35 -10.92
CA THR A 355 6.31 -24.30 -11.34
C THR A 355 5.74 -25.37 -12.29
N PRO A 356 6.24 -25.50 -13.53
CA PRO A 356 5.97 -26.68 -14.36
C PRO A 356 6.52 -27.95 -13.71
N LYS A 357 5.93 -29.11 -14.00
CA LYS A 357 6.51 -30.40 -13.61
C LYS A 357 7.75 -30.72 -14.48
N SER A 358 8.84 -31.02 -13.78
CA SER A 358 10.10 -31.66 -14.20
C SER A 358 11.01 -30.94 -15.20
N GLU A 359 12.31 -30.98 -14.85
CA GLU A 359 13.51 -30.65 -15.64
C GLU A 359 13.99 -29.20 -15.57
N HIS A 360 14.96 -28.98 -14.67
CA HIS A 360 16.06 -28.01 -14.75
C HIS A 360 15.70 -26.50 -14.83
N LEU A 361 16.03 -25.78 -13.76
CA LEU A 361 16.69 -24.47 -13.90
C LEU A 361 18.07 -24.62 -13.28
N ASP A 362 19.05 -24.78 -14.17
CA ASP A 362 20.45 -25.11 -13.96
C ASP A 362 21.20 -23.95 -13.29
N GLY A 363 20.72 -23.46 -12.13
CA GLY A 363 21.28 -22.32 -11.41
C GLY A 363 21.34 -21.00 -12.20
N LEU A 364 20.75 -20.96 -13.40
CA LEU A 364 20.75 -19.81 -14.30
C LEU A 364 19.31 -19.28 -14.39
N TRP A 365 19.04 -18.21 -13.64
CA TRP A 365 17.88 -17.37 -13.88
C TRP A 365 18.07 -16.62 -15.19
N GLY A 366 17.16 -16.83 -16.15
CA GLY A 366 17.02 -16.01 -17.34
C GLY A 366 15.80 -15.09 -17.22
N GLY A 367 15.71 -14.07 -18.07
CA GLY A 367 14.54 -13.17 -18.09
C GLY A 367 14.59 -12.03 -17.08
N GLY A 368 15.77 -11.43 -16.89
CA GLY A 368 15.90 -10.12 -16.25
C GLY A 368 14.97 -9.08 -16.91
N PRO A 369 14.80 -7.91 -16.28
CA PRO A 369 13.82 -6.90 -16.67
C PRO A 369 13.81 -6.68 -18.20
N SER A 370 12.72 -7.13 -18.82
CA SER A 370 12.45 -6.90 -20.24
C SER A 370 12.16 -5.41 -20.43
N LYS A 371 12.65 -4.82 -21.53
CA LYS A 371 12.28 -3.45 -21.91
C LYS A 371 10.77 -3.30 -22.11
N ASP A 372 10.09 -4.39 -22.46
CA ASP A 372 8.65 -4.45 -22.67
C ASP A 372 7.98 -5.24 -21.53
N PRO A 373 7.12 -4.61 -20.72
CA PRO A 373 6.36 -5.30 -19.67
C PRO A 373 5.35 -6.29 -20.28
N LEU A 374 5.05 -7.38 -19.57
CA LEU A 374 4.05 -8.36 -20.02
C LEU A 374 2.65 -7.75 -20.09
N PHE A 375 2.29 -6.96 -19.06
CA PHE A 375 1.03 -6.23 -18.94
C PHE A 375 1.21 -5.06 -17.97
N ASN A 376 0.27 -4.11 -18.00
CA ASN A 376 0.19 -3.01 -17.02
C ASN A 376 -0.88 -3.33 -15.97
N ALA A 377 -0.63 -2.93 -14.73
CA ALA A 377 -1.51 -3.15 -13.59
C ALA A 377 -1.48 -1.92 -12.68
N VAL A 378 -2.42 -1.84 -11.74
CA VAL A 378 -2.38 -0.81 -10.70
C VAL A 378 -1.12 -0.95 -9.83
N LEU A 379 -0.67 0.16 -9.26
CA LEU A 379 0.45 0.17 -8.32
C LEU A 379 0.24 -0.83 -7.17
N PHE A 380 1.27 -1.60 -6.85
CA PHE A 380 1.21 -2.63 -5.80
C PHE A 380 0.10 -3.67 -5.99
N THR A 381 -0.27 -3.93 -7.26
CA THR A 381 -1.26 -4.96 -7.58
C THR A 381 -0.92 -6.28 -6.88
N PRO A 382 -1.89 -6.93 -6.22
CA PRO A 382 -1.68 -8.29 -5.76
C PRO A 382 -1.49 -9.21 -6.96
N LEU A 383 -0.55 -10.14 -6.86
CA LEU A 383 -0.28 -11.11 -7.92
C LEU A 383 -0.58 -12.53 -7.43
N ALA A 384 -1.25 -13.31 -8.28
CA ALA A 384 -1.33 -14.76 -8.14
C ALA A 384 -1.04 -15.43 -9.47
N ALA A 385 -0.34 -16.57 -9.44
CA ALA A 385 0.03 -17.29 -10.65
C ALA A 385 -0.26 -18.79 -10.50
N ILE A 386 -0.80 -19.38 -11.57
CA ILE A 386 -1.01 -20.83 -11.68
C ILE A 386 -0.48 -21.32 -13.02
N ASN A 387 -0.21 -22.62 -13.09
CA ASN A 387 0.07 -23.29 -14.35
C ASN A 387 -0.63 -24.65 -14.40
N PHE A 388 -0.84 -25.14 -15.63
CA PHE A 388 -1.32 -26.48 -15.92
C PHE A 388 -0.76 -26.95 -17.26
N ASN A 389 -1.06 -28.20 -17.63
CA ASN A 389 -0.52 -28.85 -18.83
C ASN A 389 1.03 -28.80 -18.87
N ASP A 390 1.66 -29.14 -17.74
CA ASP A 390 3.12 -29.11 -17.54
C ASP A 390 3.76 -27.77 -17.90
N GLY A 391 3.13 -26.66 -17.48
CA GLY A 391 3.60 -25.29 -17.72
C GLY A 391 3.37 -24.75 -19.13
N LYS A 392 2.74 -25.52 -20.03
CA LYS A 392 2.31 -25.02 -21.33
C LYS A 392 1.22 -23.97 -21.23
N GLU A 393 0.49 -23.96 -20.11
CA GLU A 393 -0.54 -22.99 -19.82
C GLU A 393 -0.21 -22.28 -18.51
N ILE A 394 -0.07 -20.96 -18.55
CA ILE A 394 0.19 -20.12 -17.37
C ILE A 394 -0.91 -19.07 -17.29
N ARG A 395 -1.37 -18.76 -16.07
CA ARG A 395 -2.30 -17.66 -15.79
C ARG A 395 -1.72 -16.79 -14.70
N VAL A 396 -1.77 -15.48 -14.91
CA VAL A 396 -1.41 -14.46 -13.92
C VAL A 396 -2.65 -13.62 -13.65
N TYR A 397 -2.99 -13.47 -12.37
CA TYR A 397 -4.11 -12.66 -11.90
C TYR A 397 -3.59 -11.40 -11.25
N TYR A 398 -4.23 -10.28 -11.59
CA TYR A 398 -3.85 -8.95 -11.16
C TYR A 398 -5.07 -8.03 -11.17
N LEU A 399 -4.92 -6.84 -10.60
CA LEU A 399 -5.86 -5.74 -10.73
C LEU A 399 -5.36 -4.73 -11.76
N ASP A 400 -6.23 -4.36 -12.71
CA ASP A 400 -5.94 -3.24 -13.61
C ASP A 400 -6.03 -1.87 -12.90
N GLU A 401 -5.72 -0.80 -13.63
CA GLU A 401 -5.80 0.59 -13.15
C GLU A 401 -7.22 1.01 -12.68
N GLN A 402 -8.26 0.22 -12.96
CA GLN A 402 -9.63 0.43 -12.50
C GLN A 402 -9.96 -0.45 -11.27
N TYR A 403 -8.99 -1.18 -10.71
CA TYR A 403 -9.20 -2.19 -9.67
C TYR A 403 -10.18 -3.30 -10.08
N VAL A 404 -10.25 -3.59 -11.38
CA VAL A 404 -10.98 -4.74 -11.90
C VAL A 404 -10.06 -5.95 -11.93
N LEU A 405 -10.57 -7.10 -11.45
CA LEU A 405 -9.83 -8.35 -11.48
C LEU A 405 -9.62 -8.81 -12.92
N GLN A 406 -8.36 -8.96 -13.31
CA GLN A 406 -7.91 -9.37 -14.63
C GLN A 406 -7.20 -10.73 -14.60
N GLU A 407 -7.09 -11.32 -15.78
CA GLU A 407 -6.30 -12.52 -16.06
C GLU A 407 -5.42 -12.25 -17.28
N TYR A 408 -4.15 -12.64 -17.21
CA TYR A 408 -3.24 -12.67 -18.34
C TYR A 408 -2.74 -14.09 -18.56
N CYS A 409 -2.92 -14.59 -19.78
CA CYS A 409 -2.75 -15.99 -20.13
C CYS A 409 -1.53 -16.17 -21.02
N TYR A 410 -0.74 -17.19 -20.76
CA TYR A 410 0.17 -17.77 -21.73
C TYR A 410 -0.36 -19.14 -22.16
N SER A 411 -0.27 -19.42 -23.45
CA SER A 411 -0.54 -20.74 -24.02
C SER A 411 0.58 -21.10 -25.00
N ALA A 412 1.22 -22.24 -24.80
CA ALA A 412 2.27 -22.76 -25.68
C ALA A 412 1.73 -23.00 -27.11
N ASP A 413 0.46 -23.40 -27.23
CA ASP A 413 -0.19 -23.61 -28.53
C ASP A 413 -0.36 -22.29 -29.30
N GLN A 414 -0.54 -21.17 -28.59
CA GLN A 414 -0.57 -19.84 -29.19
C GLN A 414 0.82 -19.20 -29.32
N GLY A 415 1.81 -19.72 -28.58
CA GLY A 415 3.18 -19.20 -28.52
C GLY A 415 3.29 -17.77 -27.98
N LYS A 416 2.28 -17.24 -27.29
CA LYS A 416 2.24 -15.85 -26.84
C LYS A 416 1.39 -15.65 -25.58
N TRP A 417 1.60 -14.52 -24.94
CA TRP A 417 0.72 -13.99 -23.90
C TRP A 417 -0.49 -13.27 -24.49
N PHE A 418 -1.63 -13.32 -23.81
CA PHE A 418 -2.88 -12.67 -24.22
C PHE A 418 -3.81 -12.42 -23.02
N PRO A 419 -4.70 -11.41 -23.07
CA PRO A 419 -5.72 -11.21 -22.04
C PRO A 419 -6.68 -12.39 -21.90
N GLY A 420 -6.96 -12.79 -20.66
CA GLY A 420 -7.90 -13.86 -20.31
C GLY A 420 -9.35 -13.39 -20.24
N GLU A 421 -10.27 -14.35 -20.09
CA GLU A 421 -11.71 -14.07 -20.11
C GLU A 421 -12.24 -13.56 -18.76
N LEU A 422 -11.46 -13.66 -17.67
CA LEU A 422 -11.87 -13.23 -16.33
C LEU A 422 -12.25 -11.75 -16.29
N GLY A 423 -11.51 -10.90 -17.01
CA GLY A 423 -11.79 -9.46 -17.09
C GLY A 423 -13.19 -9.13 -17.61
N ASN A 424 -13.81 -10.03 -18.38
CA ASN A 424 -15.18 -9.86 -18.88
C ASN A 424 -16.23 -9.94 -17.77
N MET A 425 -15.88 -10.51 -16.61
CA MET A 425 -16.76 -10.53 -15.43
C MET A 425 -16.90 -9.15 -14.77
N LYS A 426 -16.00 -8.21 -15.03
CA LYS A 426 -16.01 -6.85 -14.48
C LYS A 426 -16.13 -6.83 -12.95
N ILE A 427 -15.34 -7.68 -12.29
CA ILE A 427 -15.32 -7.81 -10.84
C ILE A 427 -14.58 -6.62 -10.25
N GLN A 428 -15.29 -5.74 -9.56
CA GLN A 428 -14.70 -4.61 -8.85
C GLN A 428 -14.11 -5.09 -7.51
N ALA A 429 -12.79 -5.20 -7.46
CA ALA A 429 -12.09 -5.64 -6.26
C ALA A 429 -11.99 -4.51 -5.23
N ALA A 430 -11.85 -4.87 -3.95
CA ALA A 430 -11.46 -3.93 -2.91
C ALA A 430 -10.03 -3.44 -3.18
N THR A 431 -9.76 -2.17 -2.93
CA THR A 431 -8.51 -1.52 -3.34
C THR A 431 -7.28 -2.02 -2.59
N ASN A 432 -7.49 -2.62 -1.43
CA ASN A 432 -6.49 -3.26 -0.59
C ASN A 432 -6.53 -4.79 -0.63
N THR A 433 -7.31 -5.41 -1.52
CA THR A 433 -7.45 -6.88 -1.55
C THR A 433 -6.13 -7.58 -1.87
N SER A 434 -6.00 -8.83 -1.43
CA SER A 434 -5.09 -9.80 -2.01
C SER A 434 -5.80 -10.70 -3.05
N ILE A 435 -5.04 -11.42 -3.86
CA ILE A 435 -5.55 -12.42 -4.80
C ILE A 435 -4.90 -13.76 -4.47
N ALA A 436 -5.71 -14.82 -4.37
CA ALA A 436 -5.23 -16.19 -4.36
C ALA A 436 -5.82 -16.97 -5.53
N ALA A 437 -5.04 -17.86 -6.13
CA ALA A 437 -5.50 -18.70 -7.23
C ALA A 437 -5.01 -20.14 -7.07
N MET A 438 -5.83 -21.09 -7.52
CA MET A 438 -5.45 -22.50 -7.58
C MET A 438 -6.11 -23.19 -8.77
N GLN A 439 -5.51 -24.31 -9.21
CA GLN A 439 -6.05 -25.13 -10.28
C GLN A 439 -5.98 -26.62 -9.94
N TYR A 440 -6.96 -27.37 -10.42
CA TYR A 440 -6.96 -28.83 -10.37
C TYR A 440 -7.61 -29.40 -11.64
N GLY A 441 -7.34 -30.68 -11.92
CA GLY A 441 -7.94 -31.39 -13.04
C GLY A 441 -8.82 -32.56 -12.61
N ASP A 442 -9.48 -33.18 -13.59
CA ASP A 442 -10.17 -34.46 -13.44
C ASP A 442 -9.59 -35.56 -14.33
N ASP A 443 -10.06 -36.78 -14.14
CA ASP A 443 -9.65 -37.98 -14.91
C ASP A 443 -9.99 -37.90 -16.41
N ARG A 444 -10.79 -36.90 -16.83
CA ARG A 444 -11.21 -36.69 -18.22
C ARG A 444 -10.44 -35.54 -18.88
N GLY A 445 -9.44 -34.98 -18.20
CA GLY A 445 -8.64 -33.86 -18.70
C GLY A 445 -9.33 -32.50 -18.58
N GLY A 446 -10.42 -32.40 -17.80
CA GLY A 446 -11.00 -31.12 -17.42
C GLY A 446 -10.03 -30.32 -16.56
N VAL A 447 -9.99 -29.00 -16.74
CA VAL A 447 -9.21 -28.06 -15.94
C VAL A 447 -10.16 -27.14 -15.21
N TYR A 448 -9.97 -27.03 -13.91
CA TYR A 448 -10.80 -26.24 -13.01
C TYR A 448 -9.94 -25.20 -12.31
N ILE A 449 -10.34 -23.94 -12.38
CA ILE A 449 -9.62 -22.82 -11.77
C ILE A 449 -10.49 -22.17 -10.71
N ARG A 450 -9.89 -21.78 -9.60
CA ARG A 450 -10.52 -20.97 -8.55
C ARG A 450 -9.66 -19.75 -8.26
N VAL A 451 -10.28 -18.57 -8.21
CA VAL A 451 -9.64 -17.31 -7.86
C VAL A 451 -10.42 -16.68 -6.71
N TYR A 452 -9.71 -16.10 -5.75
CA TYR A 452 -10.28 -15.51 -4.54
C TYR A 452 -9.80 -14.08 -4.38
N CYS A 453 -10.71 -13.16 -4.10
CA CYS A 453 -10.41 -11.79 -3.66
C CYS A 453 -11.56 -11.21 -2.80
N GLN A 454 -11.33 -10.06 -2.18
CA GLN A 454 -12.38 -9.24 -1.57
C GLN A 454 -12.91 -8.25 -2.62
N GLU A 455 -14.23 -8.12 -2.71
CA GLU A 455 -14.89 -7.13 -3.58
C GLU A 455 -15.06 -5.78 -2.88
N LEU A 456 -15.15 -4.70 -3.66
CA LEU A 456 -15.34 -3.35 -3.13
C LEU A 456 -16.58 -3.29 -2.22
N GLY A 457 -16.40 -2.76 -1.00
CA GLY A 457 -17.48 -2.63 -0.02
C GLY A 457 -17.82 -3.92 0.73
N SER A 458 -17.05 -5.00 0.58
CA SER A 458 -17.27 -6.28 1.25
C SER A 458 -15.97 -6.85 1.84
N GLY A 459 -15.93 -7.09 3.14
CA GLY A 459 -14.85 -7.87 3.78
C GLY A 459 -14.92 -9.38 3.53
N ALA A 460 -16.02 -9.88 2.96
CA ALA A 460 -16.17 -11.30 2.63
C ALA A 460 -15.31 -11.70 1.43
N ILE A 461 -14.67 -12.87 1.51
CA ILE A 461 -13.87 -13.43 0.42
C ILE A 461 -14.80 -14.03 -0.63
N LYS A 462 -14.63 -13.64 -1.89
CA LYS A 462 -15.42 -14.09 -3.03
C LYS A 462 -14.63 -15.08 -3.87
N GLU A 463 -15.27 -16.19 -4.23
CA GLU A 463 -14.71 -17.18 -5.14
C GLU A 463 -15.21 -16.92 -6.57
N PHE A 464 -14.29 -17.02 -7.53
CA PHE A 464 -14.56 -17.01 -8.96
C PHE A 464 -14.06 -18.30 -9.57
N CYS A 465 -14.95 -19.00 -10.26
CA CYS A 465 -14.73 -20.36 -10.74
C CYS A 465 -14.61 -20.34 -12.27
N ASN A 466 -13.65 -21.08 -12.80
CA ASN A 466 -13.64 -21.49 -14.20
C ASN A 466 -13.76 -23.02 -14.28
N ASN A 467 -14.85 -23.50 -14.87
CA ASN A 467 -15.07 -24.93 -15.18
C ASN A 467 -15.28 -25.12 -16.69
N GLY A 468 -14.56 -24.35 -17.51
CA GLY A 468 -14.80 -24.17 -18.96
C GLY A 468 -15.42 -22.81 -19.31
N TYR A 469 -15.91 -22.08 -18.32
CA TYR A 469 -16.30 -20.67 -18.41
C TYR A 469 -16.25 -20.05 -17.00
N TRP A 470 -16.10 -18.74 -16.93
CA TRP A 470 -16.04 -17.98 -15.68
C TRP A 470 -17.41 -17.72 -15.06
N PHE A 471 -17.57 -17.99 -13.77
CA PHE A 471 -18.78 -17.71 -12.98
C PHE A 471 -18.46 -17.45 -11.50
N ARG A 472 -19.41 -16.84 -10.78
CA ARG A 472 -19.27 -16.57 -9.34
C ARG A 472 -19.53 -17.85 -8.53
N GLY A 473 -18.60 -18.19 -7.65
CA GLY A 473 -18.66 -19.34 -6.77
C GLY A 473 -19.16 -18.98 -5.36
N ALA A 474 -18.58 -19.63 -4.36
CA ALA A 474 -18.90 -19.42 -2.96
C ALA A 474 -18.56 -17.99 -2.46
N THR A 475 -19.24 -17.59 -1.39
CA THR A 475 -18.81 -16.49 -0.53
C THR A 475 -18.31 -17.12 0.77
N LEU A 476 -17.02 -16.96 1.07
CA LEU A 476 -16.40 -17.44 2.30
C LEU A 476 -16.61 -16.40 3.43
N PRO A 477 -16.22 -16.71 4.68
CA PRO A 477 -16.39 -15.79 5.80
C PRO A 477 -15.75 -14.41 5.59
N VAL A 478 -16.18 -13.46 6.43
CA VAL A 478 -15.59 -12.11 6.49
C VAL A 478 -14.16 -12.22 6.99
N ALA A 479 -13.23 -11.73 6.19
CA ALA A 479 -11.82 -11.56 6.54
C ALA A 479 -11.56 -10.10 6.93
N LEU A 480 -10.43 -9.88 7.59
CA LEU A 480 -9.87 -8.54 7.81
C LEU A 480 -9.79 -7.80 6.47
N SER A 481 -10.13 -6.52 6.46
CA SER A 481 -10.00 -5.67 5.27
C SER A 481 -8.54 -5.63 4.82
N GLY A 482 -8.26 -6.10 3.60
CA GLY A 482 -6.90 -6.20 3.08
C GLY A 482 -6.11 -7.39 3.59
N SER A 483 -6.80 -8.40 4.13
CA SER A 483 -6.19 -9.70 4.43
C SER A 483 -5.47 -10.26 3.20
N SER A 484 -4.23 -10.71 3.41
CA SER A 484 -3.59 -11.59 2.43
C SER A 484 -4.39 -12.89 2.29
N LEU A 485 -4.43 -13.43 1.08
CA LEU A 485 -5.13 -14.67 0.78
C LEU A 485 -4.14 -15.69 0.23
N ALA A 486 -4.22 -16.93 0.73
CA ALA A 486 -3.50 -18.06 0.15
C ALA A 486 -4.47 -19.20 -0.11
N ALA A 487 -4.36 -19.85 -1.27
CA ALA A 487 -5.22 -20.96 -1.65
C ALA A 487 -4.37 -22.17 -2.06
N VAL A 488 -4.75 -23.35 -1.60
CA VAL A 488 -4.07 -24.59 -1.97
C VAL A 488 -5.07 -25.69 -2.29
N VAL A 489 -4.67 -26.54 -3.22
CA VAL A 489 -5.40 -27.76 -3.59
C VAL A 489 -4.45 -28.95 -3.55
N TYR A 490 -4.93 -30.06 -3.02
CA TYR A 490 -4.18 -31.30 -2.93
C TYR A 490 -5.12 -32.51 -2.94
N SER A 491 -4.59 -33.68 -3.29
CA SER A 491 -5.36 -34.92 -3.32
C SER A 491 -4.99 -35.80 -2.13
N TRP A 492 -5.94 -36.01 -1.22
CA TRP A 492 -5.84 -36.94 -0.10
C TRP A 492 -7.23 -37.31 0.41
N ASN A 493 -7.59 -38.59 0.33
CA ASN A 493 -8.95 -39.09 0.59
C ASN A 493 -10.04 -38.37 -0.23
N GLY A 494 -9.69 -37.94 -1.44
CA GLY A 494 -10.48 -37.05 -2.28
C GLY A 494 -9.75 -35.74 -2.59
N LEU A 495 -10.35 -34.89 -3.40
CA LEU A 495 -9.86 -33.55 -3.67
C LEU A 495 -10.12 -32.63 -2.46
N GLN A 496 -9.08 -31.94 -2.02
CA GLN A 496 -9.10 -31.06 -0.84
C GLN A 496 -8.67 -29.66 -1.25
N LEU A 497 -9.48 -28.65 -0.91
CA LEU A 497 -9.18 -27.24 -1.13
C LEU A 497 -9.13 -26.52 0.21
N ARG A 498 -8.19 -25.59 0.36
CA ARG A 498 -8.04 -24.73 1.55
C ARG A 498 -7.81 -23.29 1.14
N VAL A 499 -8.42 -22.36 1.86
CA VAL A 499 -8.17 -20.93 1.75
C VAL A 499 -7.77 -20.40 3.13
N TYR A 500 -6.65 -19.68 3.18
CA TYR A 500 -6.12 -19.06 4.38
C TYR A 500 -6.26 -17.55 4.30
N TYR A 501 -6.64 -16.94 5.42
CA TYR A 501 -6.93 -15.51 5.54
C TYR A 501 -6.81 -15.08 6.99
N GLN A 502 -6.74 -13.78 7.23
CA GLN A 502 -6.72 -13.19 8.57
C GLN A 502 -8.11 -12.65 8.93
N THR A 503 -8.49 -12.76 10.20
CA THR A 503 -9.73 -12.18 10.76
C THR A 503 -9.44 -10.91 11.56
N ASP A 504 -10.48 -10.13 11.89
CA ASP A 504 -10.35 -8.86 12.64
C ASP A 504 -9.71 -9.02 14.03
N ASP A 505 -9.73 -10.22 14.61
CA ASP A 505 -9.03 -10.53 15.86
C ASP A 505 -7.52 -10.78 15.68
N LEU A 506 -7.01 -10.60 14.45
CA LEU A 506 -5.65 -10.79 13.97
C LEU A 506 -5.17 -12.25 13.89
N SER A 507 -6.07 -13.21 14.06
CA SER A 507 -5.74 -14.63 13.88
C SER A 507 -5.81 -15.04 12.41
N ILE A 508 -4.93 -15.95 12.00
CA ILE A 508 -4.97 -16.54 10.66
C ILE A 508 -5.82 -17.80 10.72
N LYS A 509 -6.83 -17.85 9.85
CA LYS A 509 -7.82 -18.92 9.78
C LYS A 509 -7.68 -19.69 8.48
N GLU A 510 -8.23 -20.90 8.53
CA GLU A 510 -8.34 -21.83 7.42
C GLU A 510 -9.84 -22.04 7.13
N HIS A 511 -10.23 -21.97 5.85
CA HIS A 511 -11.51 -22.47 5.37
C HIS A 511 -11.29 -23.63 4.41
N CYS A 512 -12.10 -24.68 4.56
CA CYS A 512 -11.87 -25.96 3.94
C CYS A 512 -13.08 -26.37 3.10
N ILE A 513 -12.84 -27.04 1.99
CA ILE A 513 -13.85 -27.84 1.28
C ILE A 513 -13.22 -29.14 0.81
N ASN A 514 -14.02 -30.19 0.76
CA ASN A 514 -13.64 -31.46 0.18
C ASN A 514 -14.72 -31.95 -0.79
N ASP A 515 -14.32 -32.77 -1.74
CA ASP A 515 -15.19 -33.36 -2.77
C ASP A 515 -16.37 -34.19 -2.20
N LYS A 516 -16.23 -34.74 -0.99
CA LYS A 516 -17.29 -35.53 -0.34
C LYS A 516 -18.37 -34.67 0.31
N SER A 517 -18.01 -33.55 0.93
CA SER A 517 -18.96 -32.65 1.58
C SER A 517 -19.62 -31.71 0.59
N GLY A 518 -18.86 -31.21 -0.40
CA GLY A 518 -19.32 -30.16 -1.32
C GLY A 518 -19.62 -28.82 -0.64
N GLU A 519 -19.47 -28.74 0.68
CA GLU A 519 -19.74 -27.57 1.51
C GLU A 519 -18.45 -27.08 2.17
N TRP A 520 -18.32 -25.76 2.24
CA TRP A 520 -17.24 -25.08 2.95
C TRP A 520 -17.42 -25.16 4.46
N PHE A 521 -16.34 -25.41 5.20
CA PHE A 521 -16.32 -25.51 6.66
C PHE A 521 -15.04 -24.91 7.26
N PRO A 522 -15.07 -24.41 8.51
CA PRO A 522 -13.87 -23.89 9.17
C PRO A 522 -12.84 -24.99 9.43
N GLY A 523 -11.58 -24.67 9.16
CA GLY A 523 -10.42 -25.52 9.43
C GLY A 523 -9.98 -25.50 10.89
N LYS A 524 -8.85 -26.17 11.17
CA LYS A 524 -8.31 -26.34 12.53
C LYS A 524 -6.99 -25.61 12.77
N LEU A 525 -6.58 -24.75 11.83
CA LEU A 525 -5.38 -23.93 11.97
C LEU A 525 -5.56 -22.96 13.14
N ASP A 526 -4.68 -23.09 14.13
CA ASP A 526 -4.60 -22.19 15.28
C ASP A 526 -3.16 -22.15 15.80
N PHE A 527 -2.52 -20.99 15.67
CA PHE A 527 -1.17 -20.72 16.17
C PHE A 527 -1.09 -19.37 16.90
N GLY A 528 -2.24 -18.76 17.21
CA GLY A 528 -2.33 -17.43 17.81
C GLY A 528 -2.57 -16.31 16.79
N LYS A 529 -1.97 -15.15 17.04
CA LYS A 529 -2.17 -13.90 16.28
C LYS A 529 -0.93 -13.52 15.49
N ALA A 530 -1.13 -12.88 14.36
CA ALA A 530 -0.10 -12.26 13.54
C ALA A 530 -0.37 -10.75 13.40
N PRO A 531 0.61 -9.92 13.01
CA PRO A 531 0.34 -8.52 12.68
C PRO A 531 -0.78 -8.37 11.63
N GLY A 532 -1.48 -7.24 11.61
CA GLY A 532 -2.55 -6.98 10.63
C GLY A 532 -2.02 -6.98 9.19
N CYS A 533 -2.83 -7.51 8.27
CA CYS A 533 -2.58 -7.54 6.82
C CYS A 533 -1.21 -8.15 6.45
N VAL A 534 -0.75 -9.16 7.21
CA VAL A 534 0.50 -9.85 6.90
C VAL A 534 0.38 -10.66 5.61
N PRO A 535 1.47 -10.77 4.82
CA PRO A 535 1.50 -11.69 3.69
C PRO A 535 1.36 -13.14 4.18
N ILE A 536 0.53 -13.90 3.49
CA ILE A 536 0.28 -15.32 3.75
C ILE A 536 0.59 -16.08 2.46
N SER A 537 1.37 -17.14 2.55
CA SER A 537 1.56 -18.08 1.45
C SER A 537 1.41 -19.51 1.94
N ALA A 538 0.86 -20.38 1.11
CA ALA A 538 0.61 -21.76 1.49
C ALA A 538 0.91 -22.71 0.34
N ILE A 539 1.33 -23.92 0.69
CA ILE A 539 1.54 -25.04 -0.24
C ILE A 539 0.91 -26.31 0.33
N GLY A 540 0.46 -27.20 -0.54
CA GLY A 540 -0.12 -28.48 -0.15
C GLY A 540 0.17 -29.56 -1.17
N TYR A 541 0.43 -30.78 -0.71
CA TYR A 541 0.72 -31.93 -1.57
C TYR A 541 0.38 -33.26 -0.89
N GLY A 542 0.08 -34.27 -1.71
CA GLY A 542 -0.01 -35.65 -1.26
C GLY A 542 1.39 -36.26 -1.10
N THR A 543 1.61 -37.07 -0.08
CA THR A 543 2.90 -37.73 0.17
C THR A 543 2.94 -39.12 -0.44
N SER A 544 4.15 -39.61 -0.75
CA SER A 544 4.36 -40.97 -1.29
C SER A 544 3.86 -42.09 -0.38
N ASN A 545 3.71 -41.80 0.92
CA ASN A 545 3.31 -42.76 1.94
C ASN A 545 1.78 -42.79 2.16
N GLY A 546 1.00 -42.11 1.30
CA GLY A 546 -0.46 -42.07 1.39
C GLY A 546 -1.03 -41.02 2.35
N GLY A 547 -0.22 -40.03 2.75
CA GLY A 547 -0.64 -38.89 3.56
C GLY A 547 -0.81 -37.60 2.73
N ALA A 548 -1.01 -36.49 3.43
CA ALA A 548 -0.88 -35.14 2.88
C ALA A 548 -0.08 -34.26 3.83
N GLU A 549 0.62 -33.29 3.26
CA GLU A 549 1.28 -32.24 4.02
C GLU A 549 0.82 -30.87 3.52
N LEU A 550 0.61 -29.97 4.48
CA LEU A 550 0.29 -28.56 4.23
C LEU A 550 1.33 -27.71 4.93
N HIS A 551 1.75 -26.62 4.30
CA HIS A 551 2.58 -25.62 4.92
C HIS A 551 1.91 -24.26 4.75
N VAL A 552 1.93 -23.46 5.82
CA VAL A 552 1.44 -22.08 5.83
C VAL A 552 2.56 -21.22 6.37
N TYR A 553 2.87 -20.15 5.65
CA TYR A 553 3.91 -19.20 5.95
C TYR A 553 3.31 -17.80 6.10
N TRP A 554 3.80 -17.01 7.05
CA TRP A 554 3.40 -15.63 7.29
C TRP A 554 4.57 -14.82 7.85
N ARG A 555 4.44 -13.49 7.86
CA ARG A 555 5.39 -12.61 8.54
C ARG A 555 5.01 -12.43 10.01
N ASN A 556 5.94 -12.63 10.94
CA ASN A 556 5.73 -12.35 12.36
C ASN A 556 6.03 -10.88 12.74
N LEU A 557 5.90 -10.52 14.02
CA LEU A 557 6.17 -9.18 14.55
C LEU A 557 7.65 -8.76 14.44
N ASP A 558 8.56 -9.74 14.43
CA ASP A 558 10.00 -9.52 14.30
C ASP A 558 10.44 -9.36 12.83
N ASN A 559 9.48 -9.35 11.89
CA ASN A 559 9.72 -9.32 10.45
C ASN A 559 10.51 -10.52 9.94
N GLU A 560 10.17 -11.69 10.47
CA GLU A 560 10.66 -12.98 9.99
C GLU A 560 9.55 -13.68 9.21
N ILE A 561 9.90 -14.39 8.14
CA ILE A 561 9.01 -15.38 7.55
C ILE A 561 9.05 -16.60 8.47
N VAL A 562 7.93 -16.87 9.10
CA VAL A 562 7.72 -18.07 9.92
C VAL A 562 6.72 -18.99 9.22
N GLY A 563 6.72 -20.26 9.60
CA GLY A 563 5.73 -21.19 9.08
C GLY A 563 5.43 -22.34 10.02
N THR A 564 4.25 -22.94 9.82
CA THR A 564 3.86 -24.20 10.42
C THR A 564 3.52 -25.21 9.32
N LYS A 565 3.65 -26.49 9.66
CA LYS A 565 3.25 -27.59 8.77
C LYS A 565 2.22 -28.49 9.43
N ASN A 566 1.34 -29.06 8.62
CA ASN A 566 0.37 -30.06 9.02
C ASN A 566 0.74 -31.41 8.41
N THR A 567 1.00 -32.42 9.24
CA THR A 567 1.24 -33.81 8.82
C THR A 567 0.21 -34.77 9.46
N GLY A 568 -1.03 -34.29 9.63
CA GLY A 568 -2.11 -34.90 10.42
C GLY A 568 -2.61 -33.99 11.54
N SER A 569 -1.75 -33.10 12.03
CA SER A 569 -2.06 -31.99 12.94
C SER A 569 -1.09 -30.84 12.69
N TRP A 570 -1.49 -29.61 13.01
CA TRP A 570 -0.62 -28.44 12.92
C TRP A 570 0.53 -28.54 13.93
N GLY A 571 1.76 -28.40 13.44
CA GLY A 571 2.98 -28.45 14.24
C GLY A 571 3.37 -27.09 14.83
N PRO A 572 4.54 -27.00 15.48
CA PRO A 572 5.06 -25.73 15.99
C PRO A 572 5.39 -24.76 14.85
N VAL A 573 5.36 -23.48 15.19
CA VAL A 573 5.81 -22.40 14.31
C VAL A 573 7.34 -22.35 14.33
N ASN A 574 7.96 -22.29 13.15
CA ASN A 574 9.41 -22.20 12.99
C ASN A 574 9.78 -21.02 12.09
N THR A 575 10.88 -20.34 12.42
CA THR A 575 11.47 -19.30 11.56
C THR A 575 12.11 -19.94 10.33
N VAL A 576 11.82 -19.35 9.16
CA VAL A 576 12.35 -19.76 7.85
C VAL A 576 13.36 -18.73 7.33
N VAL A 577 13.01 -17.44 7.43
CA VAL A 577 13.88 -16.32 7.02
C VAL A 577 13.78 -15.22 8.07
N GLY A 578 14.92 -14.72 8.55
CA GLY A 578 14.99 -13.61 9.50
C GLY A 578 15.54 -12.33 8.87
N GLY A 579 15.39 -11.21 9.59
CA GLY A 579 16.03 -9.93 9.23
C GLY A 579 15.41 -9.23 8.00
N LEU A 580 14.10 -9.38 7.77
CA LEU A 580 13.44 -8.78 6.61
C LEU A 580 12.97 -7.35 6.92
N LYS A 581 12.81 -6.57 5.85
CA LYS A 581 12.11 -5.28 5.94
C LYS A 581 10.63 -5.55 6.29
N PRO A 582 10.03 -4.73 7.17
CA PRO A 582 8.58 -4.68 7.28
C PRO A 582 7.95 -4.42 5.91
N GLY A 583 6.83 -5.08 5.64
CA GLY A 583 6.14 -5.04 4.34
C GLY A 583 6.60 -6.09 3.33
N THR A 584 7.73 -6.79 3.54
CA THR A 584 8.25 -7.80 2.59
C THR A 584 7.18 -8.80 2.21
N GLN A 585 6.87 -8.88 0.91
CA GLN A 585 6.02 -9.90 0.32
C GLN A 585 6.85 -11.14 -0.01
N PHE A 586 6.18 -12.29 -0.04
CA PHE A 586 6.82 -13.55 -0.43
C PHE A 586 5.80 -14.53 -1.00
N ALA A 587 6.30 -15.52 -1.73
CA ALA A 587 5.49 -16.61 -2.24
C ALA A 587 6.22 -17.95 -2.12
N ALA A 588 5.47 -19.00 -1.75
CA ALA A 588 5.98 -20.35 -1.65
C ALA A 588 5.57 -21.19 -2.87
N ALA A 589 6.45 -22.11 -3.27
CA ALA A 589 6.19 -23.10 -4.31
C ALA A 589 6.63 -24.50 -3.87
N GLN A 590 6.03 -25.53 -4.46
CA GLN A 590 6.46 -26.91 -4.28
C GLN A 590 6.36 -27.69 -5.59
N TRP A 591 7.21 -28.69 -5.74
CA TRP A 591 7.04 -29.72 -6.77
C TRP A 591 7.58 -31.06 -6.27
N SER A 592 7.39 -32.09 -7.10
CA SER A 592 7.82 -33.46 -6.79
C SER A 592 7.24 -34.00 -5.49
N ASN A 593 5.96 -33.70 -5.22
CA ASN A 593 5.22 -34.13 -4.02
C ASN A 593 5.93 -33.70 -2.72
N GLY A 594 6.30 -32.43 -2.64
CA GLY A 594 6.95 -31.85 -1.47
C GLY A 594 8.44 -32.16 -1.31
N LYS A 595 9.06 -32.88 -2.25
CA LYS A 595 10.52 -33.09 -2.21
C LYS A 595 11.29 -31.79 -2.37
N ASN A 596 10.73 -30.84 -3.12
CA ASN A 596 11.38 -29.58 -3.41
C ASN A 596 10.44 -28.44 -3.03
N LEU A 597 10.82 -27.67 -2.02
CA LEU A 597 10.09 -26.48 -1.57
C LEU A 597 10.92 -25.23 -1.84
N ARG A 598 10.26 -24.14 -2.25
CA ARG A 598 10.88 -22.84 -2.46
C ARG A 598 10.10 -21.74 -1.78
N LEU A 599 10.82 -20.70 -1.38
CA LEU A 599 10.27 -19.44 -0.88
C LEU A 599 10.98 -18.30 -1.60
N TYR A 600 10.22 -17.46 -2.29
CA TYR A 600 10.72 -16.27 -2.99
C TYR A 600 10.30 -15.06 -2.20
N TYR A 601 11.24 -14.18 -1.86
CA TYR A 601 10.99 -13.03 -1.01
C TYR A 601 11.87 -11.87 -1.39
N GLN A 602 11.39 -10.66 -1.13
CA GLN A 602 12.15 -9.45 -1.38
C GLN A 602 13.04 -9.09 -0.18
N THR A 603 14.32 -8.85 -0.45
CA THR A 603 15.33 -8.49 0.56
C THR A 603 15.39 -7.00 0.84
N ALA A 604 16.22 -6.62 1.82
CA ALA A 604 16.39 -5.24 2.24
C ALA A 604 17.10 -4.35 1.20
N ASP A 605 17.70 -4.92 0.17
CA ASP A 605 18.21 -4.21 -1.01
C ASP A 605 17.22 -4.22 -2.18
N ASP A 606 15.98 -4.66 -1.94
CA ASP A 606 14.87 -4.78 -2.89
C ASP A 606 15.05 -5.86 -3.97
N SER A 607 16.15 -6.63 -3.91
CA SER A 607 16.37 -7.84 -4.71
C SER A 607 15.35 -8.93 -4.35
N VAL A 608 15.10 -9.87 -5.26
CA VAL A 608 14.29 -11.06 -4.97
C VAL A 608 15.22 -12.26 -4.80
N LEU A 609 15.21 -12.84 -3.61
CA LEU A 609 15.99 -14.04 -3.28
C LEU A 609 15.10 -15.27 -3.18
N GLU A 610 15.73 -16.42 -3.38
CA GLU A 610 15.15 -17.74 -3.18
C GLU A 610 15.68 -18.37 -1.88
N MET A 611 14.80 -19.04 -1.14
CA MET A 611 15.16 -20.07 -0.16
C MET A 611 14.80 -21.45 -0.73
N VAL A 612 15.66 -22.42 -0.45
CA VAL A 612 15.55 -23.81 -0.93
C VAL A 612 15.37 -24.76 0.25
N ASN A 613 14.46 -25.73 0.10
CA ASN A 613 14.37 -26.87 1.00
C ASN A 613 14.11 -28.15 0.19
N ASP A 614 15.19 -28.86 -0.14
CA ASP A 614 15.20 -30.14 -0.86
C ASP A 614 15.56 -31.32 0.06
N SER A 615 16.08 -31.04 1.26
CA SER A 615 16.63 -32.03 2.20
C SER A 615 16.02 -31.94 3.61
N GLY A 616 14.87 -31.27 3.74
CA GLY A 616 14.14 -31.13 5.00
C GLY A 616 14.55 -29.93 5.85
N PHE A 617 15.48 -29.09 5.39
CA PHE A 617 15.88 -27.83 6.03
C PHE A 617 16.03 -26.72 4.99
N TRP A 618 15.81 -25.48 5.42
CA TRP A 618 15.89 -24.29 4.57
C TRP A 618 17.33 -23.80 4.46
N VAL A 619 17.76 -23.50 3.24
CA VAL A 619 19.06 -22.89 2.92
C VAL A 619 18.88 -21.76 1.91
N GLY A 620 19.84 -20.83 1.87
CA GLY A 620 19.86 -19.79 0.84
C GLY A 620 19.97 -20.39 -0.56
N GLY A 621 19.11 -19.95 -1.45
CA GLY A 621 19.10 -20.28 -2.87
C GLY A 621 19.76 -19.20 -3.72
N ALA A 622 19.27 -19.06 -4.95
CA ALA A 622 19.79 -18.08 -5.90
C ALA A 622 19.16 -16.68 -5.73
N THR A 623 19.84 -15.67 -6.27
CA THR A 623 19.25 -14.35 -6.54
C THR A 623 18.45 -14.45 -7.84
N VAL A 624 17.14 -14.19 -7.73
CA VAL A 624 16.15 -14.37 -8.80
C VAL A 624 15.95 -13.08 -9.60
N GLY A 625 16.03 -11.94 -8.91
CA GLY A 625 15.98 -10.62 -9.51
C GLY A 625 16.96 -9.70 -8.79
N ASN A 626 17.86 -9.08 -9.55
CA ASN A 626 18.78 -8.07 -9.03
C ASN A 626 18.20 -6.68 -9.31
N VAL A 627 18.48 -5.75 -8.41
CA VAL A 627 18.14 -4.34 -8.58
C VAL A 627 19.05 -3.64 -9.61
N HIS A 628 20.23 -4.20 -9.88
CA HIS A 628 21.24 -3.65 -10.80
C HIS A 628 21.13 -4.09 -12.26
#